data_AF-A0A7Y3JEI3-F1
#
_entry.id   AF-A0A7Y3JEI3-F1
#
_cell.length_a   1.000
_cell.length_b   1.000
_cell.length_c   1.000
_cell.angle_alpha   90.00
_cell.angle_beta   90.00
_cell.angle_gamma   90.00
#
_symmetry.space_group_name_H-M   'P 1'
#
loop_
_entity.id
_entity.type
_entity.pdbx_description
1 polymer ?
#
loop_
_entity_poly.entity_id
_entity_poly.type
_entity_poly.pdbx_seq_one_letter_code
_entity_poly.pdbx_strand_id
1 'polypeptide(L)'
;MKARKTSKIQHPIDHEKIEPIQPHVAEPVPPAAPAPWSGEVDETFAVRPGGLLIAALVQCAAERGQSFPEMCRELGYSYPYLNLLMSGVRQVNQISDDFARACAAYLRVPRMTVLMMAGRITQADLMEPGLYTPQTIEPAFQVLSKDAAWGALVTEELRDVSMVSKYALVKMYEKAEGKKLLPEMDIAALQAEVTAMQAHIGAIRAELAAKKEKKLSLGH
;
A
#
# COMPACT_ATOMS: atom_id res chain seq x y z
N MET A 1 -8.65 97.03 -16.12
CA MET A 1 -8.42 95.58 -15.91
C MET A 1 -9.78 94.96 -15.56
N LYS A 2 -10.45 94.33 -16.54
CA LYS A 2 -10.71 92.87 -16.65
C LYS A 2 -11.22 92.23 -15.34
N ALA A 3 -12.30 91.45 -15.28
CA ALA A 3 -13.20 90.92 -16.30
C ALA A 3 -14.52 90.45 -15.66
N ARG A 4 -15.54 90.37 -16.51
CA ARG A 4 -16.94 90.01 -16.24
C ARG A 4 -17.11 88.60 -15.64
N LYS A 5 -18.05 88.51 -14.70
CA LYS A 5 -18.69 87.27 -14.22
C LYS A 5 -19.41 86.58 -15.39
N THR A 6 -19.09 85.31 -15.63
CA THR A 6 -19.87 84.42 -16.50
C THR A 6 -20.37 83.24 -15.69
N SER A 7 -21.69 83.09 -15.73
CA SER A 7 -22.53 82.04 -15.19
C SER A 7 -22.13 80.66 -15.70
N LYS A 8 -22.08 79.64 -14.82
CA LYS A 8 -22.09 78.23 -15.19
C LYS A 8 -23.04 77.46 -14.27
N ILE A 9 -24.27 77.34 -14.76
CA ILE A 9 -25.19 76.20 -14.75
C ILE A 9 -24.80 75.08 -13.77
N GLN A 10 -25.59 74.97 -12.70
CA GLN A 10 -25.69 73.81 -11.83
C GLN A 10 -26.48 72.71 -12.55
N HIS A 11 -25.92 71.51 -12.70
CA HIS A 11 -26.68 70.26 -12.83
C HIS A 11 -26.27 69.38 -11.63
N PRO A 12 -27.22 68.83 -10.86
CA PRO A 12 -26.91 67.88 -9.80
C PRO A 12 -26.57 66.53 -10.45
N ILE A 13 -25.36 66.02 -10.23
CA ILE A 13 -25.04 64.62 -10.50
C ILE A 13 -25.32 63.88 -9.20
N ASP A 14 -26.33 63.01 -9.24
CA ASP A 14 -26.68 62.12 -8.16
C ASP A 14 -25.47 61.30 -7.71
N HIS A 15 -25.22 61.32 -6.40
CA HIS A 15 -24.25 60.43 -5.77
C HIS A 15 -24.80 59.00 -5.80
N GLU A 16 -24.55 58.30 -6.90
CA GLU A 16 -24.72 56.86 -6.98
C GLU A 16 -23.80 56.23 -5.92
N LYS A 17 -24.41 55.64 -4.89
CA LYS A 17 -23.72 54.92 -3.82
C LYS A 17 -22.85 53.83 -4.45
N ILE A 18 -21.54 54.02 -4.42
CA ILE A 18 -20.59 52.94 -4.63
C ILE A 18 -20.67 52.06 -3.37
N GLU A 19 -21.42 50.97 -3.45
CA GLU A 19 -21.40 49.94 -2.41
C GLU A 19 -19.99 49.33 -2.34
N PRO A 20 -19.43 49.16 -1.13
CA PRO A 20 -18.11 48.54 -0.99
C PRO A 20 -18.16 47.10 -1.49
N ILE A 21 -17.25 46.78 -2.41
CA ILE A 21 -17.01 45.42 -2.90
C ILE A 21 -16.69 44.56 -1.68
N GLN A 22 -17.64 43.71 -1.27
CA GLN A 22 -17.41 42.73 -0.23
C GLN A 22 -16.31 41.79 -0.73
N PRO A 23 -15.25 41.51 0.06
CA PRO A 23 -14.26 40.53 -0.34
C PRO A 23 -15.00 39.19 -0.49
N HIS A 24 -15.05 38.69 -1.72
CA HIS A 24 -15.53 37.35 -2.01
C HIS A 24 -14.72 36.39 -1.14
N VAL A 25 -15.34 35.87 -0.09
CA VAL A 25 -14.80 34.76 0.68
C VAL A 25 -14.62 33.65 -0.34
N ALA A 26 -13.38 33.36 -0.70
CA ALA A 26 -13.07 32.21 -1.53
C ALA A 26 -13.65 30.99 -0.79
N GLU A 27 -14.51 30.23 -1.46
CA GLU A 27 -14.91 28.92 -0.96
C GLU A 27 -13.65 28.17 -0.52
N PRO A 28 -13.63 27.52 0.66
CA PRO A 28 -12.48 26.75 1.08
C PRO A 28 -12.23 25.70 0.01
N VAL A 29 -11.08 25.82 -0.66
CA VAL A 29 -10.58 24.82 -1.59
C VAL A 29 -10.68 23.47 -0.85
N PRO A 30 -11.38 22.47 -1.39
CA PRO A 30 -11.47 21.16 -0.75
C PRO A 30 -10.04 20.71 -0.44
N PRO A 31 -9.76 20.23 0.81
CA PRO A 31 -8.41 19.91 1.21
C PRO A 31 -7.80 18.97 0.17
N ALA A 32 -6.67 19.39 -0.40
CA ALA A 32 -5.91 18.56 -1.34
C ALA A 32 -5.68 17.20 -0.67
N ALA A 33 -5.88 16.12 -1.44
CA ALA A 33 -5.68 14.78 -0.91
C ALA A 33 -4.27 14.70 -0.27
N PRO A 34 -4.16 14.18 0.97
CA PRO A 34 -2.88 14.16 1.67
C PRO A 34 -1.84 13.42 0.83
N ALA A 35 -0.63 13.97 0.80
CA ALA A 35 0.47 13.43 0.00
C ALA A 35 0.74 11.96 0.38
N PRO A 36 1.07 11.10 -0.61
CA PRO A 36 1.49 9.74 -0.32
C PRO A 36 2.75 9.76 0.53
N TRP A 37 2.89 8.75 1.41
CA TRP A 37 4.09 8.58 2.21
C TRP A 37 5.33 8.45 1.31
N SER A 38 6.42 9.13 1.67
CA SER A 38 7.65 9.20 0.88
C SER A 38 8.40 7.87 0.74
N GLY A 39 8.18 6.93 1.67
CA GLY A 39 8.98 5.72 1.82
C GLY A 39 10.09 5.81 2.87
N GLU A 40 10.32 6.99 3.45
CA GLU A 40 11.26 7.19 4.56
C GLU A 40 10.69 6.68 5.88
N VAL A 41 11.54 6.27 6.81
CA VAL A 41 11.13 5.75 8.12
C VAL A 41 11.90 6.42 9.24
N ASP A 42 11.23 6.65 10.37
CA ASP A 42 11.91 7.08 11.58
C ASP A 42 12.80 5.96 12.13
N GLU A 43 14.12 6.17 12.09
CA GLU A 43 15.13 5.19 12.51
C GLU A 43 14.96 4.76 13.97
N THR A 44 14.46 5.65 14.84
CA THR A 44 14.26 5.38 16.28
C THR A 44 13.27 4.25 16.50
N PHE A 45 12.22 4.21 15.67
CA PHE A 45 11.18 3.20 15.76
C PHE A 45 11.51 1.97 14.92
N ALA A 46 12.25 2.12 13.81
CA ALA A 46 12.55 1.04 12.88
C ALA A 46 13.31 -0.15 13.50
N VAL A 47 14.11 0.08 14.55
CA VAL A 47 14.96 -0.95 15.19
C VAL A 47 14.14 -1.98 16.01
N ARG A 48 12.86 -1.72 16.30
CA ARG A 48 12.02 -2.60 17.13
C ARG A 48 11.25 -3.62 16.29
N PRO A 49 10.93 -4.84 16.79
CA PRO A 49 10.03 -5.77 16.10
C PRO A 49 8.66 -5.14 15.85
N GLY A 50 8.21 -5.09 14.59
CA GLY A 50 7.00 -4.34 14.20
C GLY A 50 7.18 -2.82 14.13
N GLY A 51 8.39 -2.36 14.41
CA GLY A 51 8.79 -0.96 14.43
C GLY A 51 8.76 -0.32 13.06
N LEU A 52 8.90 -1.09 11.97
CA LEU A 52 8.87 -0.54 10.62
C LEU A 52 7.52 0.10 10.27
N LEU A 53 6.40 -0.55 10.60
CA LEU A 53 5.07 0.03 10.40
C LEU A 53 4.88 1.30 11.24
N ILE A 54 5.29 1.27 12.51
CA ILE A 54 5.19 2.42 13.40
C ILE A 54 6.07 3.58 12.90
N ALA A 55 7.30 3.28 12.48
CA ALA A 55 8.25 4.24 11.94
C ALA A 55 7.71 4.92 10.68
N ALA A 56 7.09 4.15 9.77
CA ALA A 56 6.45 4.69 8.58
C ALA A 56 5.27 5.62 8.93
N LEU A 57 4.43 5.24 9.91
CA LEU A 57 3.30 6.06 10.35
C LEU A 57 3.77 7.39 10.98
N VAL A 58 4.75 7.33 11.88
CA VAL A 58 5.32 8.50 12.55
C VAL A 58 6.01 9.42 11.54
N GLN A 59 6.79 8.86 10.62
CA GLN A 59 7.44 9.64 9.57
C GLN A 59 6.41 10.31 8.66
N CYS A 60 5.38 9.58 8.22
CA CYS A 60 4.31 10.14 7.41
C CYS A 60 3.53 11.26 8.14
N ALA A 61 3.30 11.11 9.45
CA ALA A 61 2.72 12.18 10.27
C ALA A 61 3.63 13.41 10.33
N ALA A 62 4.94 13.22 10.51
CA ALA A 62 5.92 14.30 10.52
C ALA A 62 5.97 15.04 9.17
N GLU A 63 5.97 14.32 8.05
CA GLU A 63 5.88 14.88 6.68
C GLU A 63 4.62 15.72 6.48
N ARG A 64 3.51 15.35 7.13
CA ARG A 64 2.23 16.06 7.09
C ARG A 64 2.11 17.17 8.14
N GLY A 65 3.14 17.39 8.95
CA GLY A 65 3.08 18.33 10.08
C GLY A 65 2.05 17.96 11.14
N GLN A 66 1.69 16.67 11.24
CA GLN A 66 0.71 16.15 12.18
C GLN A 66 1.36 15.74 13.49
N SER A 67 0.72 16.09 14.60
CA SER A 67 1.04 15.52 15.89
C SER A 67 0.57 14.06 15.99
N PHE A 68 1.15 13.31 16.91
CA PHE A 68 0.80 11.91 17.12
C PHE A 68 -0.71 11.69 17.43
N PRO A 69 -1.39 12.51 18.25
CA PRO A 69 -2.84 12.40 18.44
C PRO A 69 -3.66 12.69 17.18
N GLU A 70 -3.19 13.58 16.31
CA GLU A 70 -3.87 13.89 15.03
C GLU A 70 -3.76 12.72 14.06
N MET A 71 -2.59 12.09 13.97
CA MET A 71 -2.40 10.85 13.23
C MET A 71 -3.33 9.74 13.75
N CYS A 72 -3.42 9.56 15.07
CA CYS A 72 -4.33 8.58 15.68
C CYS A 72 -5.79 8.84 15.25
N ARG A 73 -6.23 10.09 15.31
CA ARG A 73 -7.58 10.53 14.90
C ARG A 73 -7.83 10.24 13.43
N GLU A 74 -6.86 10.51 12.54
CA GLU A 74 -7.00 10.27 11.11
C GLU A 74 -7.01 8.79 10.75
N LEU A 75 -6.21 7.96 11.45
CA LEU A 75 -6.26 6.51 11.34
C LEU A 75 -7.62 5.94 11.84
N GLY A 76 -8.37 6.70 12.65
CA GLY A 76 -9.58 6.21 13.30
C GLY A 76 -9.30 5.28 14.48
N TYR A 77 -8.11 5.37 15.08
CA TYR A 77 -7.70 4.54 16.22
C TYR A 77 -7.30 5.37 17.43
N SER A 78 -7.54 4.84 18.61
CA SER A 78 -7.24 5.55 19.85
C SER A 78 -5.73 5.65 20.12
N TYR A 79 -5.30 6.76 20.71
CA TYR A 79 -3.93 6.94 21.18
C TYR A 79 -3.43 5.80 22.09
N PRO A 80 -4.21 5.32 23.10
CA PRO A 80 -3.79 4.19 23.92
C PRO A 80 -3.48 2.93 23.11
N TYR A 81 -4.28 2.64 22.09
CA TYR A 81 -4.07 1.46 21.25
C TYR A 81 -2.74 1.54 20.48
N LEU A 82 -2.45 2.67 19.83
CA LEU A 82 -1.18 2.87 19.14
C LEU A 82 0.00 2.85 20.13
N ASN A 83 -0.17 3.45 21.31
CA ASN A 83 0.87 3.43 22.34
C ASN A 83 1.20 2.01 22.82
N LEU A 84 0.22 1.11 22.93
CA LEU A 84 0.46 -0.30 23.24
C LEU A 84 1.22 -1.04 22.14
N LEU A 85 1.03 -0.66 20.87
CA LEU A 85 1.82 -1.19 19.75
C LEU A 85 3.26 -0.65 19.81
N MET A 86 3.43 0.65 20.08
CA MET A 86 4.76 1.28 20.18
C MET A 86 5.59 0.75 21.35
N SER A 87 4.95 0.43 22.47
CA SER A 87 5.61 -0.11 23.66
C SER A 87 5.90 -1.62 23.54
N GLY A 88 5.41 -2.28 22.49
CA GLY A 88 5.55 -3.73 22.31
C GLY A 88 4.65 -4.57 23.21
N VAL A 89 3.79 -3.95 24.02
CA VAL A 89 2.80 -4.68 24.85
C VAL A 89 1.81 -5.42 23.96
N ARG A 90 1.43 -4.81 22.84
CA ARG A 90 0.66 -5.46 21.78
C ARG A 90 1.57 -5.75 20.60
N GLN A 91 1.56 -6.98 20.11
CA GLN A 91 2.42 -7.37 19.00
C GLN A 91 1.90 -6.80 17.68
N VAL A 92 2.76 -6.08 16.95
CA VAL A 92 2.39 -5.44 15.66
C VAL A 92 2.12 -6.48 14.58
N ASN A 93 2.76 -7.65 14.62
CA ASN A 93 2.45 -8.76 13.71
C ASN A 93 1.04 -9.37 13.93
N GLN A 94 0.34 -8.98 15.00
CA GLN A 94 -1.04 -9.38 15.31
C GLN A 94 -2.05 -8.25 15.11
N ILE A 95 -1.73 -7.22 14.32
CA ILE A 95 -2.70 -6.17 13.98
C ILE A 95 -3.94 -6.76 13.30
N SER A 96 -5.11 -6.15 13.54
CA SER A 96 -6.35 -6.55 12.87
C SER A 96 -6.33 -6.17 11.39
N ASP A 97 -7.22 -6.79 10.62
CA ASP A 97 -7.35 -6.41 9.21
C ASP A 97 -7.83 -4.95 9.03
N ASP A 98 -8.78 -4.53 9.85
CA ASP A 98 -9.30 -3.16 9.81
C ASP A 98 -8.19 -2.12 10.09
N PHE A 99 -7.29 -2.43 11.03
CA PHE A 99 -6.16 -1.55 11.31
C PHE A 99 -5.20 -1.51 10.13
N ALA A 100 -4.92 -2.66 9.50
CA ALA A 100 -4.07 -2.71 8.32
C ALA A 100 -4.66 -1.90 7.15
N ARG A 101 -5.98 -1.92 6.95
CA ARG A 101 -6.66 -1.09 5.93
C ARG A 101 -6.60 0.39 6.26
N ALA A 102 -6.79 0.77 7.52
CA ALA A 102 -6.68 2.16 7.95
C ALA A 102 -5.27 2.71 7.72
N CYS A 103 -4.25 1.95 8.10
CA CYS A 103 -2.85 2.30 7.82
C CYS A 103 -2.57 2.40 6.32
N ALA A 104 -3.11 1.49 5.50
CA ALA A 104 -2.92 1.51 4.06
C ALA A 104 -3.53 2.76 3.41
N ALA A 105 -4.73 3.13 3.85
CA ALA A 105 -5.41 4.35 3.42
C ALA A 105 -4.62 5.60 3.85
N TYR A 106 -4.18 5.65 5.10
CA TYR A 106 -3.40 6.76 5.64
C TYR A 106 -2.07 6.92 4.91
N LEU A 107 -1.28 5.85 4.75
CA LEU A 107 0.02 5.86 4.09
C LEU A 107 -0.07 5.95 2.55
N ARG A 108 -1.26 5.73 1.98
CA ARG A 108 -1.50 5.66 0.53
C ARG A 108 -0.69 4.55 -0.17
N VAL A 109 -0.57 3.40 0.48
CA VAL A 109 0.13 2.21 -0.05
C VAL A 109 -0.82 1.01 -0.13
N PRO A 110 -0.50 -0.02 -0.94
CA PRO A 110 -1.25 -1.27 -0.91
C PRO A 110 -1.27 -1.87 0.50
N ARG A 111 -2.41 -2.46 0.89
CA ARG A 111 -2.55 -3.16 2.17
C ARG A 111 -1.47 -4.23 2.39
N MET A 112 -1.04 -4.89 1.31
CA MET A 112 0.05 -5.87 1.36
C MET A 112 1.33 -5.26 1.96
N THR A 113 1.69 -4.03 1.56
CA THR A 113 2.84 -3.30 2.10
C THR A 113 2.73 -3.12 3.62
N VAL A 114 1.54 -2.77 4.12
CA VAL A 114 1.28 -2.64 5.56
C VAL A 114 1.45 -3.97 6.29
N LEU A 115 0.91 -5.06 5.74
CA LEU A 115 1.04 -6.40 6.34
C LEU A 115 2.50 -6.87 6.38
N MET A 116 3.28 -6.52 5.35
CA MET A 116 4.72 -6.79 5.31
C MET A 116 5.49 -5.94 6.33
N MET A 117 5.22 -4.64 6.42
CA MET A 117 5.84 -3.77 7.43
C MET A 117 5.48 -4.18 8.86
N ALA A 118 4.28 -4.73 9.07
CA ALA A 118 3.87 -5.30 10.35
C ALA A 118 4.54 -6.64 10.68
N GLY A 119 5.21 -7.28 9.71
CA GLY A 119 5.76 -8.62 9.86
C GLY A 119 4.68 -9.71 9.94
N ARG A 120 3.45 -9.42 9.50
CA ARG A 120 2.34 -10.39 9.44
C ARG A 120 2.38 -11.24 8.17
N ILE A 121 2.99 -10.70 7.12
CA ILE A 121 3.33 -11.39 5.88
C ILE A 121 4.82 -11.18 5.65
N THR A 122 5.52 -12.27 5.34
CA THR A 122 6.94 -12.28 5.01
C THR A 122 7.12 -12.51 3.52
N GLN A 123 8.34 -12.29 3.02
CA GLN A 123 8.65 -12.62 1.63
C GLN A 123 8.46 -14.11 1.33
N ALA A 124 8.68 -14.98 2.32
CA ALA A 124 8.47 -16.42 2.18
C ALA A 124 6.99 -16.77 1.95
N ASP A 125 6.07 -16.02 2.53
CA ASP A 125 4.61 -16.21 2.34
C ASP A 125 4.13 -15.83 0.94
N LEU A 126 4.95 -15.06 0.20
CA LEU A 126 4.70 -14.70 -1.20
C LEU A 126 5.32 -15.69 -2.18
N MET A 127 6.07 -16.68 -1.69
CA MET A 127 6.68 -17.71 -2.52
C MET A 127 5.79 -18.95 -2.49
N GLU A 128 5.62 -19.58 -3.65
CA GLU A 128 4.93 -20.86 -3.71
C GLU A 128 5.67 -21.89 -2.83
N PRO A 129 4.98 -22.60 -1.92
CA PRO A 129 5.60 -23.68 -1.17
C PRO A 129 6.18 -24.71 -2.14
N GLY A 130 7.51 -24.88 -2.11
CA GLY A 130 8.21 -25.79 -3.02
C GLY A 130 9.08 -25.10 -4.08
N LEU A 131 9.06 -23.77 -4.18
CA LEU A 131 9.90 -23.02 -5.12
C LEU A 131 11.40 -23.25 -4.88
N TYR A 132 11.80 -23.40 -3.61
CA TYR A 132 13.19 -23.65 -3.21
C TYR A 132 13.58 -25.13 -3.17
N THR A 133 12.79 -25.99 -3.81
CA THR A 133 13.09 -27.41 -3.84
C THR A 133 14.18 -27.72 -4.86
N PRO A 134 15.00 -28.76 -4.63
CA PRO A 134 15.96 -29.24 -5.62
C PRO A 134 15.32 -29.54 -6.97
N GLN A 135 14.06 -29.99 -6.98
CA GLN A 135 13.29 -30.30 -8.19
C GLN A 135 13.07 -29.07 -9.08
N THR A 136 12.96 -27.88 -8.48
CA THR A 136 12.74 -26.62 -9.21
C THR A 136 14.06 -25.93 -9.54
N ILE A 137 14.99 -25.86 -8.57
CA ILE A 137 16.21 -25.06 -8.71
C ILE A 137 17.31 -25.80 -9.47
N GLU A 138 17.51 -27.10 -9.20
CA GLU A 138 18.64 -27.83 -9.77
C GLU A 138 18.60 -27.87 -11.30
N PRO A 139 17.44 -28.11 -11.97
CA PRO A 139 17.37 -28.02 -13.43
C PRO A 139 17.80 -26.65 -13.97
N ALA A 140 17.37 -25.57 -13.35
CA ALA A 140 17.74 -24.21 -13.76
C ALA A 140 19.23 -23.93 -13.50
N PHE A 141 19.77 -24.41 -12.38
CA PHE A 141 21.18 -24.28 -12.04
C PHE A 141 22.09 -25.11 -12.97
N GLN A 142 21.60 -26.23 -13.49
CA GLN A 142 22.29 -27.01 -14.52
C GLN A 142 22.37 -26.28 -15.86
N VAL A 143 21.35 -25.49 -16.22
CA VAL A 143 21.40 -24.62 -17.41
C VAL A 143 22.48 -23.55 -17.25
N LEU A 144 22.51 -22.87 -16.10
CA LEU A 144 23.58 -21.91 -15.74
C LEU A 144 24.97 -22.57 -15.85
N SER A 145 25.14 -23.75 -15.26
CA SER A 145 26.43 -24.45 -15.16
C SER A 145 26.98 -24.91 -16.51
N LYS A 146 26.11 -25.07 -17.52
CA LYS A 146 26.46 -25.51 -18.88
C LYS A 146 26.55 -24.36 -19.87
N ASP A 147 26.22 -23.14 -19.45
CA ASP A 147 26.31 -21.96 -20.30
C ASP A 147 27.77 -21.66 -20.65
N ALA A 148 28.05 -21.30 -21.91
CA ALA A 148 29.41 -21.11 -22.41
C ALA A 148 30.12 -19.90 -21.76
N ALA A 149 29.38 -18.84 -21.41
CA ALA A 149 29.94 -17.65 -20.81
C ALA A 149 29.96 -17.74 -19.27
N TRP A 150 28.94 -18.38 -18.68
CA TRP A 150 28.75 -18.42 -17.22
C TRP A 150 29.26 -19.69 -16.56
N GLY A 151 29.24 -20.83 -17.24
CA GLY A 151 29.55 -22.14 -16.67
C GLY A 151 30.99 -22.23 -16.12
N ALA A 152 31.94 -21.52 -16.74
CA ALA A 152 33.33 -21.44 -16.26
C ALA A 152 33.46 -20.70 -14.92
N LEU A 153 32.49 -19.84 -14.57
CA LEU A 153 32.44 -19.13 -13.29
C LEU A 153 31.82 -19.98 -12.18
N VAL A 154 31.10 -21.06 -12.52
CA VAL A 154 30.43 -21.95 -11.55
C VAL A 154 31.42 -23.00 -11.03
N THR A 155 32.24 -22.59 -10.06
CA THR A 155 33.22 -23.43 -9.37
C THR A 155 32.55 -24.55 -8.56
N GLU A 156 33.35 -25.51 -8.08
CA GLU A 156 32.85 -26.59 -7.22
C GLU A 156 32.22 -26.05 -5.94
N GLU A 157 32.82 -25.03 -5.32
CA GLU A 157 32.27 -24.37 -4.14
C GLU A 157 30.89 -23.75 -4.42
N LEU A 158 30.70 -23.18 -5.63
CA LEU A 158 29.41 -22.63 -6.04
C LEU A 158 28.38 -23.71 -6.39
N ARG A 159 28.79 -24.95 -6.66
CA ARG A 159 27.86 -26.08 -6.87
C ARG A 159 27.33 -26.65 -5.57
N ASP A 160 28.10 -26.53 -4.49
CA ASP A 160 27.75 -27.09 -3.17
C ASP A 160 27.05 -26.09 -2.24
N VAL A 161 26.78 -24.86 -2.71
CA VAL A 161 26.03 -23.87 -1.94
C VAL A 161 24.58 -24.31 -1.67
N SER A 162 23.98 -23.70 -0.65
CA SER A 162 22.58 -23.92 -0.30
C SER A 162 21.62 -23.67 -1.48
N MET A 163 20.43 -24.28 -1.45
CA MET A 163 19.39 -24.05 -2.46
C MET A 163 19.03 -22.56 -2.60
N VAL A 164 19.00 -21.82 -1.49
CA VAL A 164 18.74 -20.37 -1.50
C VAL A 164 19.82 -19.62 -2.27
N SER A 165 21.09 -20.02 -2.11
CA SER A 165 22.22 -19.45 -2.84
C SER A 165 22.19 -19.82 -4.32
N LYS A 166 21.88 -21.08 -4.66
CA LYS A 166 21.69 -21.51 -6.07
C LYS A 166 20.56 -20.73 -6.75
N TYR A 167 19.44 -20.54 -6.05
CA TYR A 167 18.34 -19.70 -6.52
C TYR A 167 18.80 -18.28 -6.84
N ALA A 168 19.57 -17.66 -5.94
CA ALA A 168 20.09 -16.31 -6.14
C ALA A 168 20.99 -16.23 -7.39
N LEU A 169 21.89 -17.20 -7.59
CA LEU A 169 22.76 -17.27 -8.78
C LEU A 169 21.96 -17.43 -10.07
N VAL A 170 20.95 -18.31 -10.08
CA VAL A 170 20.05 -18.47 -11.23
C VAL A 170 19.28 -17.18 -11.52
N LYS A 171 18.75 -16.48 -10.50
CA LYS A 171 18.07 -15.20 -10.68
C LYS A 171 18.98 -14.10 -11.24
N MET A 172 20.25 -14.07 -10.84
CA MET A 172 21.23 -13.14 -11.44
C MET A 172 21.45 -13.44 -12.92
N TYR A 173 21.60 -14.73 -13.28
CA TYR A 173 21.76 -15.18 -14.66
C TYR A 173 20.53 -14.88 -15.53
N GLU A 174 19.32 -15.16 -15.04
CA GLU A 174 18.06 -14.82 -15.71
C GLU A 174 18.01 -13.34 -16.07
N LYS A 175 18.37 -12.47 -15.12
CA LYS A 175 18.37 -11.02 -15.33
C LYS A 175 19.43 -10.56 -16.32
N ALA A 176 20.62 -11.16 -16.30
CA ALA A 176 21.71 -10.79 -17.18
C ALA A 176 21.48 -11.26 -18.64
N GLU A 177 20.94 -12.47 -18.82
CA GLU A 177 20.71 -13.07 -20.13
C GLU A 177 19.29 -12.81 -20.68
N GLY A 178 18.41 -12.21 -19.88
CA GLY A 178 16.99 -12.01 -20.24
C GLY A 178 16.20 -13.31 -20.38
N LYS A 179 16.65 -14.40 -19.74
CA LYS A 179 16.01 -15.72 -19.76
C LYS A 179 15.12 -15.91 -18.53
N LYS A 180 14.08 -16.73 -18.64
CA LYS A 180 13.29 -17.19 -17.50
C LYS A 180 13.39 -18.70 -17.39
N LEU A 181 14.02 -19.19 -16.33
CA LEU A 181 14.29 -20.58 -16.00
C LEU A 181 13.50 -21.05 -14.77
N LEU A 182 13.25 -20.16 -13.82
CA LEU A 182 12.51 -20.40 -12.59
C LEU A 182 11.08 -19.89 -12.73
N PRO A 183 10.11 -20.59 -12.14
CA PRO A 183 8.73 -20.11 -12.10
C PRO A 183 8.65 -18.78 -11.35
N GLU A 184 7.82 -17.87 -11.86
CA GLU A 184 7.46 -16.62 -11.19
C GLU A 184 6.09 -16.80 -10.54
N MET A 185 5.85 -16.05 -9.46
CA MET A 185 4.50 -15.95 -8.90
C MET A 185 3.58 -15.34 -9.97
N ASP A 186 2.72 -16.17 -10.54
CA ASP A 186 1.69 -15.71 -11.46
C ASP A 186 0.49 -15.20 -10.66
N ILE A 187 0.50 -13.90 -10.40
CA ILE A 187 -0.60 -13.20 -9.72
C ILE A 187 -1.93 -13.43 -10.46
N ALA A 188 -1.91 -13.54 -11.79
CA ALA A 188 -3.12 -13.77 -12.58
C ALA A 188 -3.64 -15.20 -12.40
N ALA A 189 -2.75 -16.20 -12.34
CA ALA A 189 -3.14 -17.58 -12.04
C ALA A 189 -3.76 -17.70 -10.64
N LEU A 190 -3.15 -17.07 -9.62
CA LEU A 190 -3.72 -17.02 -8.27
C LEU A 190 -5.10 -16.34 -8.24
N GLN A 191 -5.25 -15.23 -8.96
CA GLN A 191 -6.54 -14.53 -9.09
C GLN A 191 -7.60 -15.42 -9.77
N ALA A 192 -7.23 -16.14 -10.82
CA ALA A 192 -8.12 -17.06 -11.51
C ALA A 192 -8.58 -18.21 -10.60
N GLU A 193 -7.65 -18.80 -9.83
CA GLU A 193 -7.96 -19.85 -8.87
C GLU A 193 -8.90 -19.36 -7.76
N VAL A 194 -8.61 -18.19 -7.16
CA VAL A 194 -9.47 -17.58 -6.14
C VAL A 194 -10.85 -17.26 -6.71
N THR A 195 -10.93 -16.74 -7.93
CA THR A 195 -12.21 -16.44 -8.59
C THR A 195 -13.02 -17.72 -8.83
N ALA A 196 -12.36 -18.80 -9.28
CA ALA A 196 -13.00 -20.10 -9.45
C ALA A 196 -13.54 -20.66 -8.12
N MET A 197 -12.77 -20.57 -7.04
CA MET A 197 -13.21 -20.97 -5.70
C MET A 197 -14.41 -20.14 -5.22
N GLN A 198 -14.39 -18.82 -5.44
CA GLN A 198 -15.50 -17.93 -5.08
C GLN A 198 -16.77 -18.28 -5.86
N ALA A 199 -16.65 -18.58 -7.16
CA ALA A 199 -17.77 -19.03 -7.98
C ALA A 199 -18.35 -20.35 -7.46
N HIS A 200 -17.50 -21.31 -7.08
CA HIS A 200 -17.92 -22.59 -6.52
C HIS A 200 -18.69 -22.43 -5.19
N ILE A 201 -18.17 -21.60 -4.27
CA ILE A 201 -18.87 -21.28 -3.01
C ILE A 201 -20.21 -20.59 -3.28
N GLY A 202 -20.27 -19.71 -4.28
CA GLY A 202 -21.49 -19.06 -4.73
C GLY A 202 -22.56 -20.07 -5.17
N ALA A 203 -22.18 -21.06 -6.00
CA ALA A 203 -23.06 -22.11 -6.46
C ALA A 203 -23.60 -22.97 -5.31
N ILE A 204 -22.74 -23.40 -4.38
CA ILE A 204 -23.16 -24.15 -3.18
C ILE A 204 -24.17 -23.36 -2.36
N ARG A 205 -23.93 -22.05 -2.14
CA ARG A 205 -24.86 -21.18 -1.40
C ARG A 205 -26.21 -21.08 -2.09
N ALA A 206 -26.24 -20.98 -3.41
CA ALA A 206 -27.47 -20.92 -4.19
C ALA A 206 -28.28 -22.24 -4.09
N GLU A 207 -27.62 -23.40 -4.19
CA GLU A 207 -28.28 -24.70 -4.03
C GLU A 207 -28.84 -24.91 -2.62
N LEU A 208 -28.10 -24.49 -1.60
CA LEU A 208 -28.55 -24.55 -0.21
C LEU A 208 -29.76 -23.64 0.03
N ALA A 209 -29.78 -22.45 -0.56
CA ALA A 209 -30.93 -21.54 -0.51
C ALA A 209 -32.16 -22.16 -1.19
N ALA A 210 -32.02 -22.70 -2.41
CA ALA A 210 -33.09 -23.35 -3.15
C ALA A 210 -33.65 -24.59 -2.41
N LYS A 211 -32.78 -25.41 -1.79
CA LYS A 211 -33.21 -26.54 -0.95
C LYS A 211 -33.98 -26.07 0.29
N LYS A 212 -33.59 -24.94 0.88
CA LYS A 212 -34.28 -24.37 2.05
C LYS A 212 -35.67 -23.85 1.70
N GLU A 213 -35.83 -23.18 0.56
CA GLU A 213 -37.14 -22.72 0.05
C GLU A 213 -38.07 -23.89 -0.33
N LYS A 214 -37.51 -24.94 -0.95
CA LYS A 214 -38.28 -26.15 -1.28
C LYS A 214 -38.72 -26.91 -0.02
N LYS A 215 -37.90 -26.92 1.03
CA LYS A 215 -38.27 -27.53 2.31
C LYS A 215 -39.31 -26.72 3.08
N LEU A 216 -39.34 -25.39 2.90
CA LEU A 216 -40.33 -24.50 3.50
C LEU A 216 -41.71 -24.59 2.80
N SER A 217 -41.73 -24.88 1.49
CA SER A 217 -42.97 -25.04 0.72
C SER A 217 -43.63 -26.42 0.83
N LEU A 218 -42.89 -27.46 1.25
CA LEU A 218 -43.42 -28.81 1.53
C LEU A 218 -43.88 -29.01 2.99
N GLY A 219 -43.74 -27.99 3.84
CA GLY A 219 -44.14 -28.01 5.26
C GLY A 219 -45.49 -27.35 5.56
N HIS A 220 -46.33 -27.12 4.54
CA HIS A 220 -47.70 -26.64 4.65
C HIS A 220 -48.68 -27.69 4.13
#